data_AF-A0A947D4U5-F1
#
_entry.id   AF-A0A947D4U5-F1
#
_cell.length_a   1.000
_cell.length_b   1.000
_cell.length_c   1.000
_cell.angle_alpha   90.00
_cell.angle_beta   90.00
_cell.angle_gamma   90.00
#
_symmetry.space_group_name_H-M   'P 1'
#
loop_
_entity.id
_entity.type
_entity.pdbx_description
1 polymer ?
#
loop_
_entity_poly.entity_id
_entity_poly.type
_entity_poly.pdbx_seq_one_letter_code
_entity_poly.pdbx_strand_id
1 'polypeptide(L)'
;MPILIFAIIFGILGAGIASGKGRNPLIWFVVCTLFPAIGLIILLFQSNLKADLAKQLQAQRRQEQADLKECPRCAETVKLRATVCRHCGHIFEPASESNAPSDMPDSDGPSTKSDRPLLAPPPLPVSEPEIVRDATGMYHVDGKITRDLSTAKAIAKAAQRRG
;
A
#
# COMPACT_ATOMS: atom_id res chain seq x y z
N MET A 1 20.18 8.70 48.02
CA MET A 1 19.41 9.96 47.90
C MET A 1 19.71 10.78 46.64
N PRO A 2 20.95 11.10 46.24
CA PRO A 2 21.19 11.95 45.06
C PRO A 2 20.74 11.32 43.74
N ILE A 3 20.85 9.99 43.61
CA ILE A 3 20.51 9.24 42.40
C ILE A 3 19.03 9.40 42.01
N LEU A 4 18.13 9.43 43.00
CA LEU A 4 16.69 9.62 42.78
C LEU A 4 16.38 11.02 42.27
N ILE A 5 17.08 12.04 42.78
CA ILE A 5 16.89 13.44 42.36
C ILE A 5 17.34 13.59 40.89
N PHE A 6 18.50 13.05 40.53
CA PHE A 6 18.96 13.04 39.14
C PHE A 6 18.01 12.25 38.23
N ALA A 7 17.52 11.08 38.64
CA ALA A 7 16.58 10.28 37.85
C ALA A 7 15.25 10.99 37.60
N ILE A 8 14.74 11.73 38.58
CA ILE A 8 13.50 12.52 38.45
C ILE A 8 13.72 13.70 37.50
N ILE A 9 14.83 14.44 37.62
CA ILE A 9 15.15 15.57 36.74
C ILE A 9 15.26 15.11 35.28
N PHE A 10 16.03 14.04 35.01
CA PHE A 10 16.14 13.46 33.67
C PHE A 10 14.80 12.91 33.16
N GLY A 11 13.97 12.35 34.05
CA GLY A 11 12.60 11.92 33.75
C GLY A 11 11.72 13.08 33.26
N ILE A 12 11.73 14.21 33.97
CA ILE A 12 10.94 15.40 33.61
C ILE A 12 11.40 15.97 32.26
N LEU A 13 12.72 16.07 32.04
CA LEU A 13 13.26 16.51 30.74
C LEU A 13 12.81 15.59 29.60
N GLY A 14 12.92 14.27 29.77
CA GLY A 14 12.49 13.29 28.78
C GLY A 14 10.99 13.36 28.49
N ALA A 15 10.16 13.54 29.53
CA ALA A 15 8.72 13.70 29.42
C ALA A 15 8.33 15.00 28.68
N GLY A 16 9.00 16.12 28.96
CA GLY A 16 8.78 17.39 28.26
C GLY A 16 9.04 17.28 26.76
N ILE A 17 10.15 16.64 26.38
CA ILE A 17 10.51 16.40 24.97
C ILE A 17 9.50 15.43 24.29
N ALA A 18 8.91 14.50 25.06
CA ALA A 18 7.92 13.55 24.55
C ALA A 18 6.51 14.18 24.39
N SER A 19 6.10 15.09 25.27
CA SER A 19 4.81 15.82 25.21
C SER A 19 4.64 16.57 23.90
N GLY A 20 5.69 17.24 23.42
CA GLY A 20 5.64 17.96 22.14
C GLY A 20 5.42 17.05 20.91
N LYS A 21 5.54 15.73 21.06
CA LYS A 21 5.32 14.73 20.00
C LYS A 21 4.00 13.96 20.12
N GLY A 22 3.04 14.43 20.94
CA GLY A 22 1.69 13.83 21.04
C GLY A 22 1.65 12.42 21.64
N ARG A 23 2.67 12.04 22.43
CA ARG A 23 2.67 10.79 23.21
C ARG A 23 2.37 11.07 24.67
N ASN A 24 1.89 10.04 25.36
CA ASN A 24 1.58 10.12 26.78
C ASN A 24 2.87 10.38 27.60
N PRO A 25 3.07 11.60 28.14
CA PRO A 25 4.33 11.97 28.79
C PRO A 25 4.58 11.18 30.07
N LEU A 26 3.51 10.69 30.70
CA LEU A 26 3.57 9.88 31.91
C LEU A 26 4.30 8.55 31.67
N ILE A 27 4.03 7.89 30.54
CA ILE A 27 4.68 6.62 30.17
C ILE A 27 6.17 6.85 29.93
N TRP A 28 6.51 7.94 29.23
CA TRP A 28 7.90 8.30 28.95
C TRP A 28 8.66 8.76 30.18
N PHE A 29 7.98 9.43 31.13
CA PHE A 29 8.53 9.80 32.43
C PHE A 29 9.00 8.56 33.20
N VAL A 30 8.13 7.55 33.35
CA VAL A 30 8.45 6.31 34.08
C VAL A 30 9.62 5.56 33.43
N VAL A 31 9.65 5.49 32.09
CA VAL A 31 10.75 4.83 31.36
C VAL A 31 12.09 5.54 31.59
N CYS A 32 12.12 6.88 31.54
CA CYS A 32 13.34 7.65 31.77
C CYS A 32 13.77 7.66 33.25
N THR A 33 12.83 7.59 34.20
CA THR A 33 13.16 7.51 35.62
C THR A 33 13.70 6.13 36.01
N LEU A 34 13.19 5.05 35.41
CA LEU A 34 13.63 3.69 35.71
C LEU A 34 14.95 3.32 35.00
N PHE A 35 15.14 3.83 33.78
CA PHE A 35 16.34 3.59 32.97
C PHE A 35 16.82 4.87 32.28
N PRO A 36 17.50 5.80 32.99
CA PRO A 36 17.85 7.12 32.46
C PRO A 36 18.76 7.07 31.23
N ALA A 37 19.76 6.19 31.22
CA ALA A 37 20.66 6.04 30.07
C ALA A 37 19.92 5.44 28.85
N ILE A 38 19.14 4.38 29.06
CA ILE A 38 18.43 3.67 27.98
C ILE A 38 17.30 4.54 27.43
N GLY A 39 16.54 5.20 28.30
CA GLY A 39 15.46 6.11 27.91
C GLY A 39 15.97 7.25 27.03
N LEU A 40 17.12 7.84 27.36
CA LEU A 40 17.73 8.92 26.58
C LEU A 40 18.20 8.45 25.20
N ILE A 41 18.85 7.28 25.13
CA ILE A 41 19.35 6.68 23.86
C ILE A 41 18.19 6.37 22.92
N ILE A 42 17.12 5.76 23.43
CA ILE A 42 15.92 5.46 22.64
C ILE A 42 15.26 6.76 22.16
N LEU A 43 15.16 7.78 23.02
CA LEU A 43 14.56 9.07 22.66
C LEU A 43 15.32 9.76 21.52
N LEU A 44 16.66 9.67 21.53
CA LEU A 44 17.53 10.22 20.48
C LEU A 44 17.36 9.46 19.15
N PHE A 45 17.43 8.13 19.16
CA PHE A 45 17.29 7.34 17.92
C PHE A 45 15.88 7.42 17.32
N GLN A 46 14.85 7.39 18.17
CA GLN A 46 13.47 7.32 17.73
C GLN A 46 12.92 8.69 17.31
N SER A 47 13.65 9.77 17.57
CA SER A 47 13.34 11.10 17.02
C SER A 47 13.38 11.12 15.49
N ASN A 48 14.28 10.35 14.86
CA ASN A 48 14.35 10.20 13.41
C ASN A 48 13.23 9.28 12.88
N LEU A 49 12.94 8.16 13.57
CA LEU A 49 11.92 7.21 13.13
C LEU A 49 10.50 7.79 13.07
N LYS A 50 10.17 8.75 13.94
CA LYS A 50 8.81 9.35 13.96
C LYS A 50 8.54 10.25 12.77
N ALA A 51 9.55 11.01 12.33
CA ALA A 51 9.43 11.85 11.15
C ALA A 51 9.20 10.99 9.90
N ASP A 52 9.86 9.84 9.83
CA ASP A 52 9.70 8.87 8.75
C ASP A 52 8.33 8.19 8.80
N LEU A 53 7.91 7.71 9.98
CA LEU A 53 6.62 7.04 10.17
C LEU A 53 5.43 7.98 9.89
N ALA A 54 5.51 9.25 10.30
CA ALA A 54 4.46 10.22 10.03
C ALA A 54 4.33 10.52 8.52
N LYS A 55 5.46 10.62 7.81
CA LYS A 55 5.48 10.78 6.34
C LYS A 55 4.92 9.55 5.63
N GLN A 56 5.31 8.35 6.05
CA GLN A 56 4.77 7.11 5.48
C GLN A 56 3.26 6.99 5.67
N LEU A 57 2.75 7.30 6.86
CA LEU A 57 1.31 7.22 7.15
C LEU A 57 0.50 8.27 6.36
N GLN A 58 1.09 9.44 6.08
CA GLN A 58 0.49 10.46 5.22
C GLN A 58 0.54 10.07 3.73
N ALA A 59 1.66 9.52 3.26
CA ALA A 59 1.81 9.04 1.89
C ALA A 59 0.84 7.89 1.60
N GLN A 60 0.70 6.95 2.53
CA GLN A 60 -0.23 5.84 2.41
C GLN A 60 -1.69 6.33 2.32
N ARG A 61 -2.11 7.25 3.18
CA ARG A 61 -3.47 7.83 3.11
C ARG A 61 -3.73 8.58 1.81
N ARG A 62 -2.74 9.33 1.30
CA ARG A 62 -2.87 10.01 0.00
C ARG A 62 -3.01 9.01 -1.15
N GLN A 63 -2.26 7.90 -1.11
CA GLN A 63 -2.38 6.84 -2.11
C GLN A 63 -3.73 6.12 -2.04
N GLU A 64 -4.22 5.81 -0.84
CA GLU A 64 -5.54 5.19 -0.65
C GLU A 64 -6.67 6.09 -1.17
N GLN A 65 -6.57 7.41 -0.98
CA GLN A 65 -7.52 8.36 -1.54
C GLN A 65 -7.39 8.52 -3.06
N ALA A 66 -6.17 8.46 -3.60
CA ALA A 66 -5.94 8.54 -5.04
C ALA A 66 -6.45 7.29 -5.80
N ASP A 67 -6.56 6.14 -5.13
CA ASP A 67 -7.08 4.90 -5.71
C ASP A 67 -8.61 4.76 -5.58
N LEU A 68 -9.33 5.88 -5.41
CA LEU A 68 -10.78 5.96 -5.36
C LEU A 68 -11.32 6.92 -6.44
N LYS A 69 -12.45 6.58 -7.05
CA LYS A 69 -13.21 7.40 -8.01
C LYS A 69 -14.69 7.36 -7.65
N GLU A 70 -15.42 8.42 -7.96
CA GLU A 70 -16.87 8.47 -7.77
C GLU A 70 -17.60 7.89 -8.99
N CYS A 71 -18.65 7.11 -8.74
CA CYS A 71 -19.48 6.57 -9.82
C CYS A 71 -20.43 7.66 -10.35
N PRO A 72 -20.45 7.97 -11.66
CA PRO A 72 -21.28 9.04 -12.23
C PRO A 72 -22.79 8.74 -12.18
N ARG A 73 -23.18 7.49 -11.93
CA ARG A 73 -24.58 7.07 -11.87
C ARG A 73 -25.20 7.15 -10.48
N CYS A 74 -24.43 6.83 -9.44
CA CYS A 74 -24.95 6.73 -8.07
C CYS A 74 -24.17 7.52 -7.02
N ALA A 75 -23.13 8.26 -7.44
CA ALA A 75 -22.26 9.09 -6.59
C ALA A 75 -21.54 8.34 -5.45
N GLU A 76 -21.48 7.01 -5.53
CA GLU A 76 -20.77 6.20 -4.54
C GLU A 76 -19.25 6.20 -4.82
N THR A 77 -18.45 6.15 -3.76
CA THR A 77 -16.98 6.06 -3.86
C THR A 77 -16.56 4.61 -4.14
N VAL A 78 -15.95 4.37 -5.31
CA VAL A 78 -15.53 3.05 -5.79
C VAL A 78 -14.02 3.06 -6.03
N LYS A 79 -13.34 1.92 -5.95
CA LYS A 79 -11.91 1.81 -6.31
C LYS A 79 -11.66 2.29 -7.75
N LEU A 80 -10.57 3.01 -7.97
CA LEU A 80 -10.16 3.53 -9.28
C LEU A 80 -10.07 2.39 -10.31
N ARG A 81 -9.56 1.24 -9.88
CA ARG A 81 -9.42 0.01 -10.68
C ARG A 81 -10.71 -0.81 -10.85
N ALA A 82 -11.84 -0.40 -10.27
CA ALA A 82 -13.08 -1.14 -10.44
C ALA A 82 -13.63 -0.98 -11.87
N THR A 83 -13.86 -2.11 -12.54
CA THR A 83 -14.51 -2.19 -13.85
C THR A 83 -16.03 -2.12 -13.74
N VAL A 84 -16.59 -2.47 -12.57
CA VAL A 84 -18.04 -2.43 -12.33
C VAL A 84 -18.31 -1.85 -10.94
N CYS A 85 -19.28 -0.94 -10.84
CA CYS A 85 -19.76 -0.41 -9.56
C CYS A 85 -20.56 -1.48 -8.80
N ARG A 86 -20.17 -1.77 -7.55
CA ARG A 86 -20.85 -2.77 -6.70
C ARG A 86 -22.27 -2.37 -6.28
N HIS A 87 -22.61 -1.08 -6.33
CA HIS A 87 -23.88 -0.55 -5.84
C HIS A 87 -24.93 -0.46 -6.95
N CYS A 88 -24.58 0.14 -8.09
CA CYS A 88 -25.52 0.36 -9.20
C CYS A 88 -25.25 -0.47 -10.46
N GLY A 89 -24.19 -1.27 -10.47
CA GLY A 89 -23.80 -2.11 -11.62
C GLY A 89 -23.29 -1.34 -12.84
N HIS A 90 -22.98 -0.05 -12.73
CA HIS A 90 -22.41 0.72 -13.83
C HIS A 90 -21.03 0.15 -14.23
N ILE A 91 -20.86 -0.12 -15.53
CA ILE A 91 -19.62 -0.64 -16.10
C ILE A 91 -18.76 0.55 -16.51
N PHE A 92 -17.55 0.62 -15.97
CA PHE A 92 -16.54 1.58 -16.36
C PHE A 92 -15.73 0.99 -17.52
N GLU A 93 -15.54 1.76 -18.59
CA GLU A 93 -14.60 1.37 -19.64
C GLU A 93 -13.19 1.31 -19.02
N PRO A 94 -12.49 0.17 -19.10
CA PRO A 94 -11.11 0.10 -18.65
C PRO A 94 -10.30 1.02 -19.54
N ALA A 95 -9.66 2.04 -18.95
CA ALA A 95 -8.69 2.85 -19.65
C ALA A 95 -7.56 1.91 -20.11
N SER A 96 -7.62 1.49 -21.37
CA SER A 96 -6.54 0.79 -22.05
C SER A 96 -5.27 1.63 -21.92
N GLU A 97 -4.17 0.96 -21.68
CA GLU A 97 -2.85 1.44 -21.27
C GLU A 97 -2.18 2.35 -22.32
N SER A 98 -2.76 3.52 -22.59
CA SER A 98 -2.19 4.55 -23.48
C SER A 98 -1.82 5.79 -22.68
N ASN A 99 -0.76 5.65 -21.89
CA ASN A 99 0.17 6.76 -21.60
C ASN A 99 1.58 6.16 -21.50
N ALA A 100 2.02 5.53 -22.59
CA ALA A 100 3.43 5.61 -22.97
C ALA A 100 3.65 7.02 -23.58
N PRO A 101 4.73 7.75 -23.24
CA PRO A 101 5.05 9.00 -23.93
C PRO A 101 5.31 8.71 -25.41
N SER A 102 4.35 9.07 -26.27
CA SER A 102 4.51 9.07 -27.71
C SER A 102 5.13 10.40 -28.12
N ASP A 103 6.46 10.42 -28.22
CA ASP A 103 7.14 11.37 -29.09
C ASP A 103 6.99 10.90 -30.56
N MET A 104 6.50 11.85 -31.37
CA MET A 104 6.64 12.02 -32.82
C MET A 104 5.55 11.56 -33.82
N PRO A 105 5.38 12.32 -34.93
CA PRO A 105 4.10 12.48 -35.62
C PRO A 105 4.08 12.00 -37.09
N ASP A 106 2.87 12.08 -37.66
CA ASP A 106 2.48 12.20 -39.08
C ASP A 106 2.76 11.04 -40.05
N SER A 107 1.70 10.51 -40.67
CA SER A 107 1.51 10.43 -42.14
C SER A 107 0.25 9.62 -42.51
N ASP A 108 -0.75 10.34 -43.02
CA ASP A 108 -1.63 10.03 -44.16
C ASP A 108 -2.28 8.63 -44.34
N GLY A 109 -3.61 8.60 -44.36
CA GLY A 109 -4.34 7.74 -45.31
C GLY A 109 -5.75 7.30 -44.89
N PRO A 110 -6.75 7.28 -45.79
CA PRO A 110 -8.16 7.37 -45.42
C PRO A 110 -8.92 6.04 -45.36
N SER A 111 -9.91 6.06 -44.46
CA SER A 111 -11.15 5.27 -44.35
C SER A 111 -11.48 4.28 -45.48
N THR A 112 -11.90 3.06 -45.14
CA THR A 112 -13.17 2.47 -45.65
C THR A 112 -13.55 1.15 -44.99
N LYS A 113 -14.73 1.17 -44.36
CA LYS A 113 -15.80 0.15 -44.29
C LYS A 113 -15.41 -1.34 -44.48
N SER A 114 -15.73 -2.18 -43.50
CA SER A 114 -16.19 -3.55 -43.80
C SER A 114 -16.88 -4.14 -42.57
N ASP A 115 -18.20 -4.19 -42.68
CA ASP A 115 -19.11 -4.91 -41.81
C ASP A 115 -18.64 -6.35 -41.53
N ARG A 116 -18.49 -6.72 -40.26
CA ARG A 116 -18.59 -8.13 -39.84
C ARG A 116 -19.33 -8.24 -38.51
N PRO A 117 -20.37 -9.08 -38.41
CA PRO A 117 -21.02 -9.37 -37.13
C PRO A 117 -20.00 -9.99 -36.17
N LEU A 118 -19.84 -9.41 -34.98
CA LEU A 118 -19.10 -10.07 -33.90
C LEU A 118 -19.90 -11.30 -33.47
N LEU A 119 -19.48 -12.47 -33.94
CA LEU A 119 -19.72 -13.72 -33.23
C LEU A 119 -19.20 -13.55 -31.79
N ALA A 120 -19.99 -13.97 -30.83
CA ALA A 120 -19.61 -13.98 -29.42
C ALA A 120 -18.23 -14.65 -29.24
N PRO A 121 -17.31 -14.05 -28.45
CA PRO A 121 -16.04 -14.69 -28.15
C PRO A 121 -16.28 -16.02 -27.43
N PRO A 122 -15.55 -17.10 -27.76
CA PRO A 122 -15.63 -18.36 -27.05
C PRO A 122 -15.23 -18.15 -25.57
N PRO A 123 -15.85 -18.86 -24.62
CA PRO A 123 -15.54 -18.70 -23.20
C PRO A 123 -14.08 -19.04 -22.92
N LEU A 124 -13.38 -18.12 -22.24
CA LEU A 124 -11.98 -18.27 -21.84
C LEU A 124 -11.80 -19.52 -20.94
N PRO A 125 -10.75 -20.33 -21.16
CA PRO A 125 -10.43 -21.43 -20.27
C PRO A 125 -9.94 -20.89 -18.92
N VAL A 126 -10.70 -21.23 -17.89
CA VAL A 126 -10.41 -20.99 -16.48
C VAL A 126 -9.44 -22.07 -16.01
N SER A 127 -8.16 -21.73 -15.78
CA SER A 127 -7.27 -22.31 -14.74
C SER A 127 -5.78 -22.18 -15.09
N GLU A 128 -5.11 -21.13 -14.61
CA GLU A 128 -3.70 -21.28 -14.21
C GLU A 128 -3.36 -20.16 -13.21
N PRO A 129 -2.91 -20.47 -11.98
CA PRO A 129 -2.56 -19.44 -11.00
C PRO A 129 -1.30 -18.72 -11.48
N GLU A 130 -1.48 -17.48 -11.92
CA GLU A 130 -0.41 -16.64 -12.43
C GLU A 130 0.60 -16.35 -11.30
N ILE A 131 1.74 -17.05 -11.34
CA ILE A 131 2.85 -16.78 -10.41
C ILE A 131 3.55 -15.51 -10.91
N VAL A 132 3.18 -14.37 -10.36
CA VAL A 132 3.76 -13.07 -10.74
C VAL A 132 5.05 -12.84 -9.96
N ARG A 133 6.16 -12.60 -10.69
CA ARG A 133 7.45 -12.20 -10.12
C ARG A 133 7.55 -10.67 -10.13
N ASP A 134 7.79 -10.07 -8.97
CA ASP A 134 7.91 -8.62 -8.85
C ASP A 134 9.31 -8.11 -9.26
N ALA A 135 9.44 -6.78 -9.40
CA ALA A 135 10.70 -6.11 -9.75
C ALA A 135 11.81 -6.30 -8.68
N THR A 136 11.46 -6.84 -7.51
CA THR A 136 12.38 -7.19 -6.41
C THR A 136 12.83 -8.65 -6.49
N GLY A 137 12.34 -9.40 -7.48
CA GLY A 137 12.65 -10.81 -7.72
C GLY A 137 11.84 -11.79 -6.86
N MET A 138 10.82 -11.35 -6.14
CA MET A 138 9.95 -12.18 -5.29
C MET A 138 8.70 -12.66 -6.03
N TYR A 139 8.21 -13.86 -5.69
CA TYR A 139 7.02 -14.46 -6.27
C TYR A 139 5.81 -14.25 -5.35
N HIS A 140 4.71 -13.75 -5.92
CA HIS A 140 3.43 -13.53 -5.22
C HIS A 140 2.42 -14.58 -5.66
N VAL A 141 1.87 -15.32 -4.69
CA VAL A 141 0.85 -16.36 -4.94
C VAL A 141 -0.18 -16.32 -3.81
N ASP A 142 -1.46 -16.10 -4.13
CA ASP A 142 -2.59 -16.08 -3.17
C ASP A 142 -2.32 -15.21 -1.91
N GLY A 143 -1.77 -14.01 -2.10
CA GLY A 143 -1.45 -13.08 -1.00
C GLY A 143 -0.23 -13.44 -0.16
N LYS A 144 0.54 -14.46 -0.56
CA LYS A 144 1.82 -14.83 0.07
C LYS A 144 3.00 -14.43 -0.81
N ILE A 145 4.03 -13.89 -0.17
CA ILE A 145 5.29 -13.47 -0.81
C ILE A 145 6.36 -14.52 -0.51
N THR A 146 7.00 -15.04 -1.55
CA THR A 146 8.06 -16.04 -1.43
C THR A 146 9.26 -15.69 -2.29
N ARG A 147 10.47 -15.96 -1.80
CA ARG A 147 11.71 -15.75 -2.55
C ARG A 147 12.03 -16.86 -3.56
N ASP A 148 11.47 -18.05 -3.35
CA ASP A 148 11.82 -19.24 -4.11
C ASP A 148 10.63 -19.73 -4.95
N LEU A 149 10.88 -20.01 -6.22
CA LEU A 149 9.87 -20.47 -7.18
C LEU A 149 9.30 -21.84 -6.80
N SER A 150 10.08 -22.71 -6.16
CA SER A 150 9.62 -24.02 -5.68
C SER A 150 8.56 -23.87 -4.58
N THR A 151 8.77 -22.93 -3.66
CA THR A 151 7.83 -22.59 -2.59
C THR A 151 6.56 -21.95 -3.17
N ALA A 152 6.71 -21.04 -4.14
CA ALA A 152 5.58 -20.43 -4.84
C ALA A 152 4.68 -21.49 -5.51
N LYS A 153 5.28 -22.44 -6.24
CA LYS A 153 4.56 -23.56 -6.88
C LYS A 153 3.89 -24.50 -5.87
N ALA A 154 4.53 -24.76 -4.72
CA ALA A 154 3.95 -25.57 -3.66
C ALA A 154 2.71 -24.92 -3.04
N ILE A 155 2.73 -23.59 -2.85
CA ILE A 155 1.59 -22.81 -2.35
C ILE A 155 0.44 -22.81 -3.37
N ALA A 156 0.73 -22.55 -4.65
CA ALA A 156 -0.26 -22.60 -5.72
C ALA A 156 -0.95 -23.98 -5.81
N LYS A 157 -0.15 -25.06 -5.74
CA LYS A 157 -0.66 -26.44 -5.76
C LYS A 157 -1.48 -26.79 -4.51
N ALA A 158 -1.14 -26.22 -3.35
CA ALA A 158 -1.91 -26.41 -2.12
C ALA A 158 -3.25 -25.65 -2.15
N ALA A 159 -3.29 -24.47 -2.79
CA ALA A 159 -4.52 -23.70 -2.98
C ALA A 159 -5.51 -24.42 -3.90
N GLN A 160 -5.01 -25.04 -4.98
CA GLN A 160 -5.83 -25.76 -5.96
C GLN A 160 -6.49 -27.04 -5.42
N ARG A 161 -6.03 -27.59 -4.28
CA ARG A 161 -6.66 -28.75 -3.61
C ARG A 161 -7.77 -28.37 -2.62
N ARG A 162 -7.96 -27.07 -2.36
CA ARG A 162 -8.95 -26.55 -1.39
C ARG A 162 -10.22 -26.02 -2.05
N GLY A 163 -10.25 -25.91 -3.38
CA GLY A 163 -11.46 -25.66 -4.18
C GLY A 163 -12.01 -26.97 -4.72
#